data_AF-A0A401IBJ0-F1
#
_entry.id   AF-A0A401IBJ0-F1
#
_cell.length_a   1.000
_cell.length_b   1.000
_cell.length_c   1.000
_cell.angle_alpha   90.00
_cell.angle_beta   90.00
_cell.angle_gamma   90.00
#
_symmetry.space_group_name_H-M   'P 1'
#
loop_
_entity.id
_entity.type
_entity.pdbx_description
1 polymer ?
#
loop_
_entity_poly.entity_id
_entity_poly.type
_entity_poly.pdbx_seq_one_letter_code
_entity_poly.pdbx_strand_id
1 'polypeptide(L)'
;PAELARHLRRLLRRAAARITEPGLRWLAGGMPVPGLGLGGHIHLSGVWLSSRLLRMLDSCVAFPLALVEDPAGRRRRPRYGSLGDFRLQPHGFEYRTPPSWLVSPMAAQAAFALSLLGVRELWALSAAYGTLPAEQPELIAAYYSGDRERLYEGMRSFLDLITRTASYRELGRYIAPLLGAIRSGATWDEQTDLRHKWKLPPEAMR
;
A
#
# COMPACT_ATOMS: atom_id res chain seq x y z
N PRO A 1 1.77 4.04 -12.78
CA PRO A 1 1.24 4.60 -11.50
C PRO A 1 0.33 5.85 -11.65
N ALA A 2 0.81 6.93 -12.28
CA ALA A 2 0.03 8.17 -12.42
C ALA A 2 -1.29 7.99 -13.17
N GLU A 3 -1.31 7.17 -14.22
CA GLU A 3 -2.53 6.91 -14.97
C GLU A 3 -3.62 6.22 -14.11
N LEU A 4 -3.25 5.18 -13.35
CA LEU A 4 -4.17 4.52 -12.42
C LEU A 4 -4.70 5.49 -11.37
N ALA A 5 -3.86 6.35 -10.80
CA ALA A 5 -4.30 7.38 -9.87
C ALA A 5 -5.27 8.39 -10.52
N ARG A 6 -5.04 8.76 -11.78
CA ARG A 6 -5.97 9.59 -12.57
C ARG A 6 -7.31 8.87 -12.78
N HIS A 7 -7.31 7.55 -12.99
CA HIS A 7 -8.53 6.75 -13.14
C HIS A 7 -9.33 6.73 -11.84
N LEU A 8 -8.66 6.49 -10.72
CA LEU A 8 -9.26 6.56 -9.39
C LEU A 8 -9.85 7.92 -9.10
N ARG A 9 -9.12 9.02 -9.37
CA ARG A 9 -9.66 10.37 -9.18
C ARG A 9 -10.94 10.59 -9.99
N ARG A 10 -11.02 10.08 -11.23
CA ARG A 10 -12.27 10.16 -12.02
C ARG A 10 -13.40 9.36 -11.41
N LEU A 11 -13.13 8.15 -10.91
CA LEU A 11 -14.12 7.32 -10.22
C LEU A 11 -14.62 7.99 -8.92
N LEU A 12 -13.71 8.50 -8.11
CA LEU A 12 -14.03 9.25 -6.90
C LEU A 12 -14.87 10.50 -7.21
N ARG A 13 -14.57 11.25 -8.28
CA ARG A 13 -15.41 12.37 -8.73
C ARG A 13 -16.81 11.92 -9.15
N ARG A 14 -16.94 10.78 -9.85
CA ARG A 14 -18.25 10.23 -10.23
C ARG A 14 -19.05 9.80 -9.02
N ALA A 15 -18.40 9.17 -8.04
CA ALA A 15 -19.04 8.79 -6.79
C ALA A 15 -19.45 10.02 -5.97
N ALA A 16 -18.62 11.08 -5.94
CA ALA A 16 -18.94 12.33 -5.22
C ALA A 16 -20.12 13.07 -5.84
N ALA A 17 -20.36 12.90 -7.14
CA ALA A 17 -21.54 13.44 -7.81
C ALA A 17 -22.84 12.63 -7.55
N ARG A 18 -22.73 11.43 -6.95
CA ARG A 18 -23.87 10.53 -6.68
C ARG A 18 -24.20 10.40 -5.20
N ILE A 19 -23.21 10.56 -4.32
CA ILE A 19 -23.38 10.51 -2.87
C ILE A 19 -23.62 11.95 -2.41
N THR A 20 -24.88 12.28 -2.13
CA THR A 20 -25.35 13.66 -1.87
C THR A 20 -25.66 13.93 -0.41
N GLU A 21 -25.56 12.92 0.46
CA GLU A 21 -25.84 13.04 1.89
C GLU A 21 -24.83 13.98 2.58
N PRO A 22 -25.28 15.15 3.05
CA PRO A 22 -24.43 16.07 3.77
C PRO A 22 -23.96 15.46 5.09
N GLY A 23 -22.66 15.54 5.38
CA GLY A 23 -22.07 15.02 6.62
C GLY A 23 -21.45 13.62 6.51
N LEU A 24 -21.62 12.90 5.39
CA LEU A 24 -20.84 11.67 5.16
C LEU A 24 -19.36 11.99 4.99
N ARG A 25 -18.51 11.18 5.64
CA ARG A 25 -17.04 11.24 5.51
C ARG A 25 -16.53 10.04 4.72
N TRP A 26 -15.64 10.31 3.78
CA TRP A 26 -15.00 9.26 3.00
C TRP A 26 -13.64 8.94 3.60
N LEU A 27 -13.56 7.79 4.25
CA LEU A 27 -12.36 7.38 4.99
C LEU A 27 -11.65 6.22 4.28
N ALA A 28 -10.34 6.15 4.49
CA ALA A 28 -9.46 5.10 3.96
C ALA A 28 -8.36 4.82 4.99
N GLY A 29 -7.47 3.88 4.70
CA GLY A 29 -6.42 3.43 5.63
C GLY A 29 -6.63 2.00 6.12
N GLY A 30 -6.08 1.67 7.27
CA GLY A 30 -6.20 0.36 7.89
C GLY A 30 -7.40 0.23 8.84
N MET A 31 -7.66 1.24 9.66
CA MET A 31 -8.72 1.21 10.68
C MET A 31 -9.23 2.63 10.98
N PRO A 32 -9.80 3.33 9.99
CA PRO A 32 -10.19 4.73 10.16
C PRO A 32 -11.33 4.95 11.17
N VAL A 33 -12.11 3.89 11.45
CA VAL A 33 -13.13 3.86 12.49
C VAL A 33 -12.89 2.63 13.37
N PRO A 34 -12.92 2.74 14.71
CA PRO A 34 -12.74 1.60 15.59
C PRO A 34 -13.68 0.44 15.24
N GLY A 35 -13.10 -0.75 15.02
CA GLY A 35 -13.85 -1.96 14.68
C GLY A 35 -14.15 -2.16 13.18
N LEU A 36 -13.90 -1.15 12.34
CA LEU A 36 -14.10 -1.23 10.88
C LEU A 36 -12.74 -1.24 10.16
N GLY A 37 -12.14 -2.43 10.08
CA GLY A 37 -10.89 -2.62 9.36
C GLY A 37 -11.08 -2.53 7.84
N LEU A 38 -10.23 -1.77 7.17
CA LEU A 38 -10.22 -1.63 5.71
C LEU A 38 -8.93 -2.21 5.12
N GLY A 39 -9.02 -2.69 3.89
CA GLY A 39 -7.89 -3.18 3.11
C GLY A 39 -7.85 -2.55 1.72
N GLY A 40 -6.68 -2.59 1.10
CA GLY A 40 -6.47 -2.17 -0.29
C GLY A 40 -6.15 -3.37 -1.16
N HIS A 41 -6.76 -3.46 -2.34
CA HIS A 41 -6.49 -4.53 -3.29
C HIS A 41 -5.80 -4.00 -4.54
N ILE A 42 -4.81 -4.73 -5.05
CA ILE A 42 -4.12 -4.40 -6.31
C ILE A 42 -4.25 -5.60 -7.25
N HIS A 43 -4.91 -5.39 -8.39
CA HIS A 43 -5.03 -6.41 -9.43
C HIS A 43 -3.75 -6.47 -10.25
N LEU A 44 -3.20 -7.67 -10.41
CA LEU A 44 -2.01 -7.96 -11.19
C LEU A 44 -2.36 -8.93 -12.31
N SER A 45 -2.07 -8.53 -13.55
CA SER A 45 -2.33 -9.28 -14.78
C SER A 45 -1.04 -9.49 -15.56
N GLY A 46 -1.00 -10.54 -16.40
CA GLY A 46 0.17 -10.84 -17.23
C GLY A 46 1.38 -11.35 -16.45
N VAL A 47 1.18 -11.78 -15.19
CA VAL A 47 2.22 -12.32 -14.31
C VAL A 47 1.73 -13.61 -13.66
N TRP A 48 2.63 -14.57 -13.49
CA TRP A 48 2.32 -15.82 -12.83
C TRP A 48 2.27 -15.64 -11.31
N LEU A 49 1.14 -16.02 -10.72
CA LEU A 49 1.02 -16.10 -9.27
C LEU A 49 1.97 -17.18 -8.75
N SER A 50 2.79 -16.82 -7.76
CA SER A 50 3.63 -17.76 -7.01
C SER A 50 3.79 -17.29 -5.57
N SER A 51 4.13 -18.21 -4.68
CA SER A 51 4.45 -17.88 -3.28
C SER A 51 5.61 -16.87 -3.19
N ARG A 52 6.62 -16.99 -4.06
CA ARG A 52 7.74 -16.04 -4.12
C ARG A 52 7.29 -14.63 -4.52
N LEU A 53 6.40 -14.51 -5.50
CA LEU A 53 5.84 -13.22 -5.89
C LEU A 53 5.02 -12.60 -4.75
N LEU A 54 4.21 -13.39 -4.04
CA LEU A 54 3.45 -12.90 -2.89
C LEU A 54 4.37 -12.36 -1.79
N ARG A 55 5.45 -13.07 -1.44
CA ARG A 55 6.44 -12.60 -0.45
C ARG A 55 7.21 -11.38 -0.92
N MET A 56 7.46 -11.25 -2.22
CA MET A 56 8.02 -10.04 -2.80
C MET A 56 7.06 -8.85 -2.69
N LEU A 57 5.76 -9.06 -2.96
CA LEU A 57 4.73 -8.02 -2.80
C LEU A 57 4.57 -7.62 -1.33
N ASP A 58 4.61 -8.57 -0.39
CA ASP A 58 4.59 -8.25 1.04
C ASP A 58 5.79 -7.41 1.46
N SER A 59 6.98 -7.77 0.98
CA SER A 59 8.22 -7.05 1.29
C SER A 59 8.26 -5.66 0.64
N CYS A 60 7.76 -5.53 -0.60
CA CYS A 60 7.77 -4.26 -1.34
C CYS A 60 6.59 -3.36 -1.02
N VAL A 61 5.44 -3.89 -0.60
CA VAL A 61 4.18 -3.14 -0.50
C VAL A 61 3.62 -3.19 0.91
N ALA A 62 3.33 -4.38 1.45
CA ALA A 62 2.69 -4.49 2.76
C ALA A 62 3.54 -3.88 3.87
N PHE A 63 4.83 -4.23 3.94
CA PHE A 63 5.72 -3.73 4.98
C PHE A 63 5.97 -2.22 4.85
N PRO A 64 6.29 -1.65 3.68
CA PRO A 64 6.43 -0.20 3.54
C PRO A 64 5.16 0.59 3.86
N LEU A 65 3.97 0.10 3.48
CA LEU A 65 2.72 0.75 3.84
C LEU A 65 2.38 0.57 5.33
N ALA A 66 2.76 -0.56 5.94
CA ALA A 66 2.63 -0.78 7.39
C ALA A 66 3.45 0.20 8.22
N LEU A 67 4.58 0.67 7.69
CA LEU A 67 5.46 1.61 8.37
C LEU A 67 4.90 3.04 8.42
N VAL A 68 3.90 3.36 7.58
CA VAL A 68 3.26 4.68 7.52
C VAL A 68 1.75 4.64 7.76
N GLU A 69 1.12 3.46 7.88
CA GLU A 69 -0.29 3.39 8.27
C GLU A 69 -0.50 3.89 9.70
N ASP A 70 -1.72 4.31 10.02
CA ASP A 70 -2.06 4.69 11.39
C ASP A 70 -1.88 3.48 12.34
N PRO A 71 -1.34 3.64 13.56
CA PRO A 71 -1.15 2.53 14.50
C PRO A 71 -2.43 1.73 14.80
N ALA A 72 -3.61 2.37 14.75
CA ALA A 72 -4.90 1.69 14.86
C ALA A 72 -5.10 0.64 13.76
N GLY A 73 -4.49 0.87 12.60
CA GLY A 73 -4.43 -0.01 11.45
C GLY A 73 -4.02 -1.43 11.83
N ARG A 74 -3.10 -1.61 12.79
CA ARG A 74 -2.66 -2.94 13.29
C ARG A 74 -3.83 -3.90 13.53
N ARG A 75 -4.93 -3.41 14.12
CA ARG A 75 -6.10 -4.24 14.50
C ARG A 75 -6.81 -4.92 13.32
N ARG A 76 -6.54 -4.50 12.08
CA ARG A 76 -7.03 -5.21 10.89
C ARG A 76 -6.36 -6.56 10.71
N ARG A 77 -5.15 -6.76 11.23
CA ARG A 77 -4.33 -7.96 11.02
C ARG A 77 -4.65 -9.03 12.07
N PRO A 78 -4.69 -10.33 11.70
CA PRO A 78 -4.49 -10.85 10.34
C PRO A 78 -5.75 -10.82 9.46
N ARG A 79 -6.94 -10.56 10.02
CA ARG A 79 -8.24 -10.73 9.32
C ARG A 79 -8.32 -10.02 7.95
N TYR A 80 -7.89 -8.76 7.91
CA TYR A 80 -7.76 -7.93 6.72
C TYR A 80 -6.31 -7.47 6.61
N GLY A 81 -5.43 -8.32 6.11
CA GLY A 81 -4.00 -8.01 6.01
C GLY A 81 -3.07 -9.16 6.32
N SER A 82 -3.54 -10.40 6.15
CA SER A 82 -2.67 -11.57 6.19
C SER A 82 -1.61 -11.45 5.09
N LEU A 83 -0.36 -11.74 5.44
CA LEU A 83 0.73 -11.78 4.47
C LEU A 83 0.44 -12.85 3.42
N GLY A 84 0.69 -12.50 2.16
CA GLY A 84 0.41 -13.33 1.01
C GLY A 84 -1.08 -13.52 0.70
N ASP A 85 -1.99 -12.73 1.29
CA ASP A 85 -3.41 -12.80 0.95
C ASP A 85 -3.66 -12.39 -0.50
N PHE A 86 -4.37 -13.25 -1.23
CA PHE A 86 -4.71 -13.05 -2.63
C PHE A 86 -6.09 -13.61 -2.98
N ARG A 87 -6.60 -13.22 -4.14
CA ARG A 87 -7.78 -13.84 -4.75
C ARG A 87 -7.57 -14.01 -6.25
N LEU A 88 -7.77 -15.22 -6.76
CA LEU A 88 -7.71 -15.49 -8.20
C LEU A 88 -8.80 -14.74 -8.96
N GLN A 89 -8.48 -14.29 -10.16
CA GLN A 89 -9.38 -13.60 -11.08
C GLN A 89 -9.18 -14.15 -12.51
N PRO A 90 -10.19 -14.06 -13.40
CA PRO A 90 -10.07 -14.54 -14.79
C PRO A 90 -8.86 -13.99 -15.56
N HIS A 91 -8.39 -12.79 -15.19
CA HIS A 91 -7.29 -12.09 -15.87
C HIS A 91 -6.05 -11.89 -14.99
N GLY A 92 -5.89 -12.69 -13.93
CA GLY A 92 -4.74 -12.63 -13.03
C GLY A 92 -5.13 -12.88 -11.58
N PHE A 93 -4.68 -12.01 -10.67
CA PHE A 93 -5.06 -12.10 -9.26
C PHE A 93 -5.12 -10.73 -8.59
N GLU A 94 -5.87 -10.65 -7.50
CA GLU A 94 -5.85 -9.52 -6.58
C GLU A 94 -4.89 -9.83 -5.44
N TYR A 95 -3.92 -8.96 -5.23
CA TYR A 95 -3.13 -8.92 -4.00
C TYR A 95 -3.86 -8.08 -2.94
N ARG A 96 -4.03 -8.62 -1.72
CA ARG A 96 -5.03 -8.14 -0.75
C ARG A 96 -4.50 -7.80 0.65
N THR A 97 -3.20 -7.92 0.87
CA THR A 97 -2.56 -7.66 2.17
C THR A 97 -2.52 -6.19 2.64
N PRO A 98 -2.30 -5.16 1.79
CA PRO A 98 -2.02 -3.81 2.29
C PRO A 98 -3.26 -3.12 2.90
N PRO A 99 -3.08 -2.07 3.72
CA PRO A 99 -4.21 -1.23 4.14
C PRO A 99 -4.82 -0.53 2.91
N SER A 100 -5.98 0.12 3.07
CA SER A 100 -6.53 0.93 1.98
C SER A 100 -5.59 2.11 1.66
N TRP A 101 -4.86 1.97 0.56
CA TRP A 101 -3.92 2.96 0.03
C TRP A 101 -4.62 4.17 -0.61
N LEU A 102 -5.96 4.23 -0.58
CA LEU A 102 -6.76 5.36 -1.07
C LEU A 102 -6.70 6.61 -0.16
N VAL A 103 -5.97 6.58 0.96
CA VAL A 103 -5.81 7.73 1.86
C VAL A 103 -5.32 9.01 1.17
N SER A 104 -4.56 8.89 0.07
CA SER A 104 -4.14 10.01 -0.75
C SER A 104 -3.72 9.56 -2.16
N PRO A 105 -3.68 10.47 -3.15
CA PRO A 105 -3.08 10.17 -4.45
C PRO A 105 -1.63 9.67 -4.34
N MET A 106 -0.84 10.25 -3.43
CA MET A 106 0.54 9.86 -3.20
C MET A 106 0.66 8.41 -2.71
N ALA A 107 -0.14 8.02 -1.70
CA ALA A 107 -0.15 6.66 -1.18
C ALA A 107 -0.58 5.65 -2.25
N ALA A 108 -1.62 5.97 -3.03
CA ALA A 108 -2.06 5.13 -4.13
C ALA A 108 -0.96 4.95 -5.20
N GLN A 109 -0.29 6.04 -5.60
CA GLN A 109 0.79 5.97 -6.58
C GLN A 109 1.99 5.19 -6.05
N ALA A 110 2.35 5.33 -4.77
CA ALA A 110 3.41 4.57 -4.14
C ALA A 110 3.08 3.08 -4.10
N ALA A 111 1.86 2.71 -3.71
CA ALA A 111 1.40 1.32 -3.71
C ALA A 111 1.50 0.69 -5.12
N PHE A 112 1.01 1.39 -6.16
CA PHE A 112 1.13 0.91 -7.54
C PHE A 112 2.58 0.80 -8.02
N ALA A 113 3.41 1.78 -7.69
CA ALA A 113 4.80 1.80 -8.09
C ALA A 113 5.59 0.66 -7.42
N LEU A 114 5.36 0.42 -6.13
CA LEU A 114 6.00 -0.66 -5.39
C LEU A 114 5.52 -2.04 -5.85
N SER A 115 4.24 -2.22 -6.17
CA SER A 115 3.76 -3.47 -6.76
C SER A 115 4.41 -3.74 -8.11
N LEU A 116 4.48 -2.73 -9.00
CA LEU A 116 5.13 -2.88 -10.30
C LEU A 116 6.64 -3.14 -10.18
N LEU A 117 7.31 -2.45 -9.25
CA LEU A 117 8.73 -2.67 -8.96
C LEU A 117 8.96 -4.09 -8.45
N GLY A 118 8.20 -4.55 -7.45
CA GLY A 118 8.35 -5.89 -6.88
C GLY A 118 8.13 -7.00 -7.92
N VAL A 119 7.22 -6.79 -8.87
CA VAL A 119 7.04 -7.69 -10.02
C VAL A 119 8.25 -7.67 -10.96
N ARG A 120 8.67 -6.48 -11.43
CA ARG A 120 9.76 -6.34 -12.42
C ARG A 120 11.10 -6.81 -11.88
N GLU A 121 11.35 -6.55 -10.61
CA GLU A 121 12.62 -6.81 -9.93
C GLU A 121 12.60 -8.11 -9.13
N LEU A 122 11.58 -8.96 -9.29
CA LEU A 122 11.36 -10.17 -8.49
C LEU A 122 12.63 -11.00 -8.37
N TRP A 123 13.28 -11.31 -9.49
CA TRP A 123 14.48 -12.14 -9.52
C TRP A 123 15.73 -11.41 -9.04
N ALA A 124 15.90 -10.14 -9.43
CA ALA A 124 17.06 -9.34 -9.04
C ALA A 124 17.11 -9.11 -7.53
N LEU A 125 15.98 -8.68 -6.93
CA LEU A 125 15.85 -8.51 -5.48
C LEU A 125 15.97 -9.84 -4.73
N SER A 126 15.43 -10.92 -5.30
CA SER A 126 15.55 -12.26 -4.71
C SER A 126 17.00 -12.72 -4.63
N ALA A 127 17.77 -12.54 -5.71
CA ALA A 127 19.17 -12.92 -5.75
C ALA A 127 20.04 -12.02 -4.87
N ALA A 128 19.78 -10.71 -4.85
CA ALA A 128 20.58 -9.75 -4.12
C ALA A 128 20.37 -9.80 -2.59
N TYR A 129 19.16 -10.14 -2.13
CA TYR A 129 18.82 -10.13 -0.70
C TYR A 129 18.77 -11.54 -0.08
N GLY A 130 18.61 -12.58 -0.91
CA GLY A 130 18.43 -13.96 -0.44
C GLY A 130 17.05 -14.17 0.18
N THR A 131 16.98 -14.10 1.51
CA THR A 131 15.76 -14.26 2.30
C THR A 131 15.01 -12.93 2.39
N LEU A 132 13.90 -12.81 1.65
CA LEU A 132 13.11 -11.59 1.60
C LEU A 132 12.59 -11.19 2.99
N PRO A 133 12.34 -9.90 3.26
CA PRO A 133 11.79 -9.48 4.53
C PRO A 133 10.55 -10.26 4.98
N ALA A 134 9.61 -10.52 4.05
CA ALA A 134 8.40 -11.30 4.34
C ALA A 134 8.64 -12.83 4.48
N GLU A 135 9.89 -13.28 4.51
CA GLU A 135 10.31 -14.64 4.87
C GLU A 135 10.99 -14.69 6.24
N GLN A 136 11.31 -13.54 6.83
CA GLN A 136 12.04 -13.45 8.10
C GLN A 136 11.04 -13.49 9.28
N PRO A 137 11.10 -14.51 10.16
CA PRO A 137 10.13 -14.66 11.26
C PRO A 137 10.02 -13.42 12.15
N GLU A 138 11.11 -12.72 12.40
CA GLU A 138 11.17 -11.54 13.25
C GLU A 138 10.40 -10.36 12.64
N LEU A 139 10.47 -10.20 11.31
CA LEU A 139 9.77 -9.11 10.60
C LEU A 139 8.30 -9.43 10.40
N ILE A 140 7.98 -10.71 10.16
CA ILE A 140 6.61 -11.20 10.17
C ILE A 140 5.96 -10.93 11.53
N ALA A 141 6.65 -11.27 12.63
CA ALA A 141 6.19 -11.01 13.98
C ALA A 141 5.99 -9.51 14.23
N ALA A 142 6.96 -8.67 13.84
CA ALA A 142 6.86 -7.21 13.97
C ALA A 142 5.68 -6.62 13.18
N TYR A 143 5.44 -7.12 11.96
CA TYR A 143 4.28 -6.74 11.16
C TYR A 143 2.97 -7.06 11.86
N TYR A 144 2.80 -8.25 12.42
CA TYR A 144 1.55 -8.63 13.09
C TYR A 144 1.39 -7.97 14.47
N SER A 145 2.48 -7.77 15.22
CA SER A 145 2.45 -7.12 16.53
C SER A 145 2.27 -5.59 16.45
N GLY A 146 2.52 -5.00 15.27
CA GLY A 146 2.55 -3.56 15.04
C GLY A 146 3.80 -2.88 15.57
N ASP A 147 4.87 -3.64 15.82
CA ASP A 147 6.18 -3.14 16.22
C ASP A 147 6.88 -2.47 15.03
N ARG A 148 6.57 -1.18 14.85
CA ARG A 148 7.06 -0.38 13.72
C ARG A 148 8.56 -0.12 13.80
N GLU A 149 9.12 -0.03 15.00
CA GLU A 149 10.55 0.20 15.19
C GLU A 149 11.35 -1.01 14.70
N ARG A 150 10.98 -2.21 15.17
CA ARG A 150 11.62 -3.45 14.74
C ARG A 150 11.39 -3.74 13.26
N LEU A 151 10.18 -3.47 12.76
CA LEU A 151 9.88 -3.61 11.34
C LEU A 151 10.73 -2.65 10.50
N TYR A 152 10.88 -1.39 10.91
CA TYR A 152 11.68 -0.42 10.18
C TYR A 152 13.14 -0.82 10.17
N GLU A 153 13.72 -1.13 11.33
CA GLU A 153 15.13 -1.47 11.45
C GLU A 153 15.50 -2.66 10.55
N GLY A 154 14.70 -3.73 10.57
CA GLY A 154 14.93 -4.89 9.71
C GLY A 154 14.63 -4.65 8.23
N MET A 155 13.88 -3.60 7.89
CA MET A 155 13.59 -3.21 6.51
C MET A 155 14.62 -2.27 5.91
N ARG A 156 15.48 -1.60 6.71
CA ARG A 156 16.38 -0.53 6.24
C ARG A 156 17.21 -0.92 5.02
N SER A 157 17.92 -2.05 5.10
CA SER A 157 18.77 -2.55 4.01
C SER A 157 17.96 -2.92 2.77
N PHE A 158 16.76 -3.47 2.92
CA PHE A 158 15.86 -3.78 1.81
C PHE A 158 15.33 -2.51 1.13
N LEU A 159 14.92 -1.50 1.92
CA LEU A 159 14.47 -0.22 1.39
C LEU A 159 15.59 0.49 0.61
N ASP A 160 16.82 0.43 1.11
CA ASP A 160 17.99 0.96 0.39
C ASP A 160 18.26 0.17 -0.90
N LEU A 161 18.13 -1.16 -0.87
CA LEU A 161 18.26 -2.00 -2.05
C LEU A 161 17.20 -1.66 -3.12
N ILE A 162 15.94 -1.41 -2.74
CA ILE A 162 14.88 -0.97 -3.67
C ILE A 162 15.35 0.25 -4.47
N THR A 163 15.99 1.23 -3.82
CA THR A 163 16.45 2.47 -4.49
C THR A 163 17.54 2.25 -5.53
N ARG A 164 18.22 1.09 -5.49
CA ARG A 164 19.32 0.74 -6.40
C ARG A 164 18.86 -0.10 -7.60
N THR A 165 17.59 -0.52 -7.63
CA THR A 165 17.04 -1.31 -8.74
C THR A 165 16.89 -0.51 -10.03
N ALA A 166 16.87 -1.20 -11.18
CA ALA A 166 16.69 -0.55 -12.46
C ALA A 166 15.31 0.15 -12.56
N SER A 167 14.25 -0.53 -12.10
CA SER A 167 12.88 -0.01 -12.08
C SER A 167 12.72 1.24 -11.20
N TYR A 168 13.56 1.43 -10.17
CA TYR A 168 13.51 2.64 -9.35
C TYR A 168 13.87 3.91 -10.13
N ARG A 169 14.67 3.82 -11.20
CA ARG A 169 14.99 4.98 -12.05
C ARG A 169 13.72 5.63 -12.64
N GLU A 170 12.76 4.79 -13.05
CA GLU A 170 11.47 5.24 -13.58
C GLU A 170 10.44 5.51 -12.47
N LEU A 171 10.38 4.62 -11.48
CA LEU A 171 9.31 4.60 -10.48
C LEU A 171 9.62 5.43 -9.22
N GLY A 172 10.88 5.83 -9.04
CA GLY A 172 11.39 6.50 -7.85
C GLY A 172 10.63 7.77 -7.51
N ARG A 173 10.16 8.53 -8.51
CA ARG A 173 9.34 9.74 -8.29
C ARG A 173 8.03 9.47 -7.53
N TYR A 174 7.51 8.24 -7.59
CA TYR A 174 6.31 7.84 -6.85
C TYR A 174 6.62 7.13 -5.53
N ILE A 175 7.81 6.52 -5.42
CA ILE A 175 8.23 5.71 -4.26
C ILE A 175 8.96 6.58 -3.23
N ALA A 176 9.82 7.50 -3.67
CA ALA A 176 10.66 8.34 -2.81
C ALA A 176 9.88 9.12 -1.73
N PRO A 177 8.69 9.70 -2.01
CA PRO A 177 7.91 10.36 -0.95
C PRO A 177 7.49 9.42 0.18
N LEU A 178 7.12 8.17 -0.15
CA LEU A 178 6.79 7.16 0.85
C LEU A 178 8.03 6.79 1.67
N LEU A 179 9.18 6.56 1.02
CA LEU A 179 10.42 6.25 1.74
C LEU A 179 10.87 7.41 2.64
N GLY A 180 10.65 8.65 2.23
CA GLY A 180 10.86 9.84 3.06
C GLY A 180 9.98 9.82 4.31
N ALA A 181 8.68 9.55 4.16
CA ALA A 181 7.74 9.43 5.28
C ALA A 181 8.10 8.28 6.24
N ILE A 182 8.52 7.13 5.70
CA ILE A 182 9.02 6.00 6.51
C ILE A 182 10.23 6.44 7.35
N ARG A 183 11.22 7.06 6.71
CA ARG A 183 12.46 7.51 7.39
C ARG A 183 12.22 8.57 8.46
N SER A 184 11.20 9.41 8.29
CA SER A 184 10.83 10.42 9.29
C SER A 184 9.86 9.90 10.35
N GLY A 185 9.48 8.61 10.32
CA GLY A 185 8.49 8.02 11.24
C GLY A 185 7.06 8.51 11.04
N ALA A 186 6.76 9.22 9.96
CA ALA A 186 5.46 9.82 9.72
C ALA A 186 4.38 8.77 9.50
N THR A 187 3.15 9.07 9.94
CA THR A 187 1.97 8.25 9.69
C THR A 187 0.96 8.99 8.82
N TRP A 188 0.10 8.23 8.15
CA TRP A 188 -1.08 8.77 7.52
C TRP A 188 -2.08 9.19 8.59
N ASP A 189 -2.65 10.37 8.40
CA ASP A 189 -3.93 10.69 9.02
C ASP A 189 -5.06 10.00 8.24
N GLU A 190 -5.55 8.89 8.80
CA GLU A 190 -6.65 8.06 8.30
C GLU A 190 -8.04 8.61 8.69
N GLN A 191 -8.09 9.63 9.56
CA GLN A 191 -9.34 10.26 9.98
C GLN A 191 -9.74 11.39 9.03
N THR A 192 -8.79 12.05 8.35
CA THR A 192 -9.15 13.08 7.37
C THR A 192 -9.98 12.51 6.21
N ASP A 193 -11.04 13.23 5.84
CA ASP A 193 -11.84 12.93 4.66
C ASP A 193 -10.94 12.92 3.40
N LEU A 194 -10.89 11.78 2.72
CA LEU A 194 -9.98 11.59 1.58
C LEU A 194 -10.29 12.54 0.43
N ARG A 195 -11.54 13.05 0.31
CA ARG A 195 -11.94 13.95 -0.79
C ARG A 195 -11.07 15.20 -0.84
N HIS A 196 -10.63 15.70 0.31
CA HIS A 196 -9.71 16.84 0.42
C HIS A 196 -8.35 16.52 -0.22
N LYS A 197 -7.73 15.40 0.18
CA LYS A 197 -6.42 14.96 -0.33
C LYS A 197 -6.48 14.63 -1.83
N TRP A 198 -7.62 14.15 -2.31
CA TRP A 198 -7.86 13.86 -3.73
C TRP A 198 -8.28 15.07 -4.57
N LYS A 199 -8.42 16.25 -3.95
CA LYS A 199 -8.87 17.50 -4.58
C LYS A 199 -10.13 17.28 -5.42
N LEU A 200 -11.12 16.65 -4.80
CA LEU A 200 -12.44 16.49 -5.38
C LEU A 200 -13.22 17.79 -5.17
N PRO A 201 -14.05 18.22 -6.14
CA PRO A 201 -14.86 19.40 -5.95
C PRO A 201 -15.78 19.21 -4.72
N PRO A 202 -16.03 20.26 -3.93
CA PRO A 202 -17.10 20.24 -2.94
C PRO A 202 -18.44 19.95 -3.64
N GLU A 203 -19.44 19.50 -2.88
CA GLU A 203 -20.81 19.34 -3.40
C GLU A 203 -21.15 20.55 -4.27
N ALA A 204 -21.51 20.29 -5.53
CA ALA A 204 -22.14 21.32 -6.33
C ALA A 204 -23.45 21.63 -5.61
N MET A 205 -23.53 22.77 -4.93
CA MET A 205 -24.80 23.39 -4.57
C MET A 205 -25.64 23.39 -5.85
N ARG A 206 -26.60 22.46 -5.92
CA ARG A 206 -27.68 22.50 -6.89
C ARG A 206 -28.85 23.22 -6.23
#